data_AF-A0A2R6RPR2-F1
#
_entry.id   AF-A0A2R6RPR2-F1
#
_cell.length_a   1.000
_cell.length_b   1.000
_cell.length_c   1.000
_cell.angle_alpha   90.00
_cell.angle_beta   90.00
_cell.angle_gamma   90.00
#
_symmetry.space_group_name_H-M   'P 1'
#
loop_
_entity.id
_entity.type
_entity.pdbx_description
1 polymer ?
#
loop_
_entity_poly.entity_id
_entity_poly.type
_entity_poly.pdbx_seq_one_letter_code
_entity_poly.pdbx_strand_id
1 'polypeptide(L)'
;MSRFFRRLPVDKPVVRNNYSFQVIGRADGADPFDPEELSWAKAMKGDEDVEDGKPGFLRSQGANEASMASLDSKTEPVDPALIRLRVERQTLRRLPRTGAIVFTIRVYMTPLEELVKEPDVPGRMASAIRSWPDDVARYKARPVFESMLGYLDACHAEQVEGETIVKSI
;
A
#
# COMPACT_ATOMS: atom_id res chain seq x y z
N MET A 1 -21.89 4.44 11.13
CA MET A 1 -20.80 5.39 11.46
C MET A 1 -21.23 6.65 12.22
N SER A 2 -22.40 7.25 11.98
CA SER A 2 -22.80 8.54 12.63
C SER A 2 -22.80 8.55 14.17
N ARG A 3 -23.19 7.44 14.81
CA ARG A 3 -23.17 7.31 16.29
C ARG A 3 -21.78 7.37 16.90
N PHE A 4 -20.75 6.94 16.17
CA PHE A 4 -19.37 6.92 16.63
C PHE A 4 -18.83 8.34 16.80
N PHE A 5 -18.97 9.18 15.77
CA PHE A 5 -18.49 10.56 15.80
C PHE A 5 -19.21 11.42 16.86
N ARG A 6 -20.51 11.17 17.08
CA ARG A 6 -21.29 11.89 18.12
C ARG A 6 -20.78 11.61 19.54
N ARG A 7 -20.22 10.42 19.77
CA ARG A 7 -19.71 9.96 21.07
C ARG A 7 -18.19 10.04 21.19
N LEU A 8 -17.50 10.65 20.24
CA LEU A 8 -16.04 10.77 20.28
C LEU A 8 -15.61 11.60 21.51
N PRO A 9 -14.79 11.05 22.41
CA PRO A 9 -14.31 11.76 23.59
C PRO A 9 -13.32 12.87 23.22
N VAL A 10 -13.16 13.84 24.12
CA VAL A 10 -12.30 15.02 23.89
C VAL A 10 -10.89 14.80 24.42
N ASP A 11 -10.77 13.99 25.47
CA ASP A 11 -9.54 13.67 26.20
C ASP A 11 -8.67 12.62 25.50
N LYS A 12 -9.24 11.81 24.59
CA LYS A 12 -8.51 10.74 23.90
C LYS A 12 -8.78 10.73 22.39
N PRO A 13 -7.73 10.78 21.54
CA PRO A 13 -7.90 10.59 20.11
C PRO A 13 -8.20 9.12 19.79
N VAL A 14 -8.97 8.88 18.74
CA VAL A 14 -9.02 7.56 18.11
C VAL A 14 -7.89 7.48 17.10
N VAL A 15 -7.13 6.39 17.15
CA VAL A 15 -6.01 6.12 16.26
C VAL A 15 -6.27 4.81 15.54
N ARG A 16 -6.07 4.78 14.23
CA ARG A 16 -6.03 3.56 13.42
C ARG A 16 -4.90 3.65 12.42
N ASN A 17 -4.43 2.49 11.97
CA ASN A 17 -3.51 2.40 10.85
C ASN A 17 -4.28 1.92 9.62
N ASN A 18 -4.02 2.55 8.48
CA ASN A 18 -4.35 2.01 7.18
C ASN A 18 -3.04 1.74 6.42
N TYR A 19 -3.05 0.82 5.47
CA TYR A 19 -1.86 0.54 4.68
C TYR A 19 -2.18 0.11 3.25
N SER A 20 -1.26 0.45 2.35
CA SER A 20 -1.21 0.02 0.96
C SER A 20 0.24 -0.11 0.53
N PHE A 21 0.48 -0.68 -0.64
CA PHE A 21 1.79 -0.64 -1.26
C PHE A 21 1.74 0.35 -2.42
N GLN A 22 2.84 1.07 -2.61
CA GLN A 22 3.00 2.08 -3.64
C GLN A 22 4.24 1.75 -4.44
N VAL A 23 4.12 1.81 -5.77
CA VAL A 23 5.26 1.77 -6.68
C VAL A 23 5.63 3.21 -6.98
N ILE A 24 6.91 3.54 -6.86
CA ILE A 24 7.45 4.87 -7.20
C ILE A 24 8.09 4.84 -8.59
N GLY A 25 8.14 6.01 -9.24
CA GLY A 25 8.85 6.19 -10.50
C GLY A 25 10.34 5.89 -10.39
N ARG A 26 10.96 5.57 -11.54
CA ARG A 26 12.41 5.40 -11.63
C ARG A 26 13.12 6.75 -11.42
N ALA A 27 14.34 6.69 -10.90
CA ALA A 27 15.11 7.87 -10.50
C ALA A 27 15.44 8.85 -11.65
N ASP A 28 15.42 8.38 -12.90
CA ASP A 28 15.66 9.16 -14.11
C ASP A 28 14.57 10.19 -14.44
N GLY A 29 13.39 10.08 -13.82
CA GLY A 29 12.28 11.03 -13.94
C GLY A 29 11.67 11.48 -12.62
N ALA A 30 12.38 11.24 -11.50
CA ALA A 30 11.87 11.57 -10.17
C ALA A 30 11.82 13.08 -9.93
N ASP A 31 10.76 13.55 -9.25
CA ASP A 31 10.69 14.92 -8.77
C ASP A 31 11.75 15.12 -7.66
N PRO A 32 12.69 16.08 -7.81
CA PRO A 32 13.69 16.35 -6.77
C PRO A 32 13.11 16.70 -5.40
N PHE A 33 11.88 17.23 -5.36
CA PHE A 33 11.18 17.64 -4.14
C PHE A 33 10.27 16.54 -3.59
N ASP A 34 9.90 15.55 -4.40
CA ASP A 34 9.09 14.39 -3.99
C ASP A 34 9.59 13.07 -4.61
N PRO A 35 10.81 12.63 -4.26
CA PRO A 35 11.46 11.49 -4.90
C PRO A 35 10.78 10.15 -4.60
N GLU A 36 9.94 10.09 -3.56
CA GLU A 36 9.18 8.89 -3.18
C GLU A 36 7.68 9.01 -3.52
N GLU A 37 7.28 10.05 -4.26
CA GLU A 37 5.89 10.28 -4.65
C GLU A 37 4.93 10.29 -3.43
N LEU A 38 5.37 10.90 -2.32
CA LEU A 38 4.62 10.98 -1.08
C LEU A 38 3.33 11.79 -1.25
N SER A 39 3.42 12.89 -2.00
CA SER A 39 2.36 13.86 -2.25
C SER A 39 1.34 13.28 -3.22
N TRP A 40 1.84 12.71 -4.32
CA TRP A 40 1.00 12.08 -5.34
C TRP A 40 1.72 10.88 -5.97
N ALA A 41 1.06 9.71 -5.91
CA ALA A 41 1.58 8.44 -6.42
C ALA A 41 1.53 8.38 -7.96
N LYS A 42 2.26 9.26 -8.65
CA LYS A 42 2.26 9.43 -10.10
C LYS A 42 2.47 8.13 -10.87
N ALA A 43 3.40 7.28 -10.44
CA ALA A 43 3.67 6.01 -11.11
C ALA A 43 2.46 5.07 -11.12
N MET A 44 1.62 5.11 -10.08
CA MET A 44 0.40 4.29 -10.01
C MET A 44 -0.85 5.02 -10.52
N LYS A 45 -0.99 6.30 -10.17
CA LYS A 45 -2.21 7.10 -10.33
C LYS A 45 -2.20 7.99 -11.57
N GLY A 46 -1.06 8.14 -12.23
CA GLY A 46 -0.90 9.03 -13.38
C GLY A 46 -0.62 10.45 -12.90
N ASP A 47 -0.59 11.40 -13.83
CA ASP A 47 -0.37 12.81 -13.49
C ASP A 47 -1.55 13.39 -12.67
N GLU A 48 -1.27 14.20 -11.66
CA GLU A 48 -2.29 14.81 -10.78
C GLU A 48 -3.12 15.88 -11.51
N ASP A 49 -2.46 16.62 -12.42
CA ASP A 49 -3.06 17.77 -13.11
C ASP A 49 -3.99 17.36 -14.26
N VAL A 50 -4.09 16.06 -14.55
CA VAL A 50 -4.97 15.55 -15.61
C VAL A 50 -6.37 15.33 -15.04
N GLU A 51 -7.38 15.94 -15.68
CA GLU A 51 -8.80 15.84 -15.29
C GLU A 51 -9.21 14.43 -14.84
N ASP A 52 -9.94 14.38 -13.71
CA ASP A 52 -10.61 13.21 -13.15
C ASP A 52 -11.32 12.41 -14.26
N GLY A 53 -10.64 11.40 -14.79
CA GLY A 53 -11.17 10.61 -15.91
C GLY A 53 -10.15 10.06 -16.89
N LYS A 54 -8.90 10.54 -16.93
CA LYS A 54 -7.83 9.90 -17.73
C LYS A 54 -6.90 9.11 -16.83
N PRO A 55 -6.77 7.80 -17.07
CA PRO A 55 -6.26 6.92 -16.04
C PRO A 55 -4.74 6.83 -15.99
N GLY A 56 -4.16 6.97 -14.80
CA GLY A 56 -2.84 6.43 -14.52
C GLY A 56 -2.75 4.91 -14.65
N PHE A 57 -1.53 4.39 -14.63
CA PHE A 57 -1.17 3.01 -14.94
C PHE A 57 -2.06 1.94 -14.28
N LEU A 58 -2.60 2.16 -13.07
CA LEU A 58 -3.54 1.25 -12.39
C LEU A 58 -5.02 1.36 -12.83
N ARG A 59 -5.45 2.51 -13.35
CA ARG A 59 -6.82 2.71 -13.87
C ARG A 59 -6.89 2.57 -15.39
N SER A 60 -5.75 2.53 -16.10
CA SER A 60 -5.72 2.58 -17.57
C SER A 60 -6.04 1.24 -18.19
N GLN A 61 -5.92 0.19 -17.39
CA GLN A 61 -6.62 -1.07 -17.61
C GLN A 61 -8.07 -0.99 -17.09
N GLY A 62 -8.85 -0.15 -17.77
CA GLY A 62 -10.31 -0.23 -17.91
C GLY A 62 -11.13 -0.58 -16.66
N ALA A 63 -11.57 0.45 -15.95
CA ALA A 63 -12.84 0.40 -15.20
C ALA A 63 -14.03 0.50 -16.18
N ASN A 64 -14.14 -0.45 -17.11
CA ASN A 64 -15.42 -0.87 -17.65
C ASN A 64 -15.62 -2.30 -17.16
N GLU A 65 -16.80 -2.62 -16.63
CA GLU A 65 -17.12 -3.96 -16.09
C GLU A 65 -16.90 -5.10 -17.11
N ALA A 66 -16.78 -4.78 -18.40
CA ALA A 66 -16.46 -5.71 -19.48
C ALA A 66 -14.95 -5.94 -19.72
N SER A 67 -14.05 -5.05 -19.28
CA SER A 67 -12.58 -5.19 -19.46
C SER A 67 -11.87 -5.89 -18.31
N MET A 68 -12.61 -6.28 -17.27
CA MET A 68 -12.07 -7.04 -16.13
C MET A 68 -11.93 -8.55 -16.43
N ALA A 69 -12.52 -9.02 -17.53
CA ALA A 69 -12.50 -10.40 -17.99
C ALA A 69 -11.29 -10.77 -18.87
N SER A 70 -10.39 -9.82 -19.16
CA SER A 70 -9.24 -10.06 -20.05
C SER A 70 -7.88 -9.72 -19.42
N LEU A 71 -7.78 -9.73 -18.09
CA LEU A 71 -6.51 -9.62 -17.36
C LEU A 71 -5.72 -10.95 -17.36
N ASP A 72 -5.56 -11.53 -18.54
CA ASP A 72 -4.60 -12.62 -18.82
C ASP A 72 -3.27 -12.04 -19.35
N SER A 73 -2.98 -10.75 -19.13
CA SER A 73 -1.67 -10.19 -19.45
C SER A 73 -0.73 -10.38 -18.27
N LYS A 74 0.24 -11.29 -18.43
CA LYS A 74 1.43 -11.44 -17.56
C LYS A 74 1.87 -10.08 -17.03
N THR A 75 1.66 -9.82 -15.74
CA THR A 75 2.13 -8.60 -15.10
C THR A 75 3.65 -8.68 -15.05
N GLU A 76 4.34 -7.73 -15.70
CA GLU A 76 5.79 -7.68 -15.62
C GLU A 76 6.22 -7.49 -14.16
N PRO A 77 7.27 -8.19 -13.68
CA PRO A 77 7.74 -8.05 -12.32
C PRO A 77 8.14 -6.58 -12.06
N VAL A 78 7.54 -5.97 -11.03
CA VAL A 78 7.99 -4.67 -10.56
C VAL A 78 9.29 -4.87 -9.78
N ASP A 79 10.29 -4.04 -10.05
CA ASP A 79 11.55 -4.03 -9.31
C ASP A 79 11.27 -3.78 -7.81
N PRO A 80 11.66 -4.71 -6.90
CA PRO A 80 11.45 -4.56 -5.47
C PRO A 80 11.98 -3.24 -4.87
N ALA A 81 13.04 -2.66 -5.46
CA ALA A 81 13.62 -1.39 -5.03
C ALA A 81 12.65 -0.20 -5.21
N LEU A 82 11.67 -0.32 -6.11
CA LEU A 82 10.65 0.70 -6.38
C LEU A 82 9.40 0.54 -5.53
N ILE A 83 9.34 -0.49 -4.68
CA ILE A 83 8.15 -0.79 -3.88
C ILE A 83 8.30 -0.17 -2.49
N ARG A 84 7.25 0.53 -2.05
CA ARG A 84 7.13 1.14 -0.73
C ARG A 84 5.89 0.60 -0.02
N LEU A 85 6.04 0.21 1.24
CA LEU A 85 4.89 0.07 2.14
C LEU A 85 4.48 1.47 2.61
N ARG A 86 3.28 1.88 2.20
CA ARG A 86 2.66 3.12 2.65
C ARG A 86 1.78 2.83 3.86
N VAL A 87 2.16 3.36 5.02
CA VAL A 87 1.36 3.27 6.25
C VAL A 87 0.80 4.64 6.60
N GLU A 88 -0.50 4.70 6.79
CA GLU A 88 -1.21 5.89 7.23
C GLU A 88 -1.61 5.75 8.69
N ARG A 89 -0.95 6.50 9.56
CA ARG A 89 -1.39 6.68 10.95
C ARG A 89 -2.47 7.75 10.97
N GLN A 90 -3.70 7.30 11.06
CA GLN A 90 -4.88 8.12 10.98
C GLN A 90 -5.38 8.44 12.39
N THR A 91 -5.59 9.71 12.71
CA THR A 91 -6.11 10.14 14.02
C THR A 91 -7.37 10.97 13.87
N LEU A 92 -8.34 10.72 14.76
CA LEU A 92 -9.55 11.51 14.91
C LEU A 92 -9.54 12.15 16.30
N ARG A 93 -9.56 13.48 16.34
CA ARG A 93 -9.58 14.23 17.61
C ARG A 93 -10.74 15.24 17.63
N ARG A 94 -11.53 15.20 18.68
CA ARG A 94 -12.57 16.20 18.93
C ARG A 94 -11.97 17.42 19.62
N LEU A 95 -12.22 18.61 19.08
CA LEU A 95 -11.78 19.86 19.68
C LEU A 95 -12.70 20.26 20.86
N PRO A 96 -12.14 20.63 22.03
CA PRO A 96 -12.92 20.88 23.25
C PRO A 96 -13.88 22.06 23.12
N ARG A 97 -13.49 23.11 22.39
CA ARG A 97 -14.27 24.37 22.30
C ARG A 97 -15.33 24.35 21.21
N THR A 98 -14.99 23.83 20.02
CA THR A 98 -15.88 23.87 18.85
C THR A 98 -16.64 22.58 18.63
N GLY A 99 -16.21 21.46 19.23
CA GLY A 99 -16.76 20.14 18.97
C GLY A 99 -16.41 19.57 17.58
N ALA A 100 -15.69 20.31 16.74
CA ALA A 100 -15.21 19.85 15.43
C ALA A 100 -14.31 18.62 15.58
N ILE A 101 -14.32 17.74 14.58
CA ILE A 101 -13.47 16.55 14.54
C ILE A 101 -12.36 16.80 13.52
N VAL A 102 -11.12 16.84 14.01
CA VAL A 102 -9.93 16.93 13.17
C VAL A 102 -9.51 15.52 12.81
N PHE A 103 -9.45 15.25 11.51
CA PHE A 103 -8.90 14.04 10.95
C PHE A 103 -7.50 14.32 10.41
N THR A 104 -6.49 13.66 10.96
CA THR A 104 -5.11 13.80 10.49
C THR A 104 -4.61 12.50 9.92
N ILE A 105 -3.82 12.58 8.86
CA ILE A 105 -3.16 11.43 8.25
C ILE A 105 -1.66 11.69 8.30
N ARG A 106 -0.91 10.88 9.05
CA ARG A 106 0.55 10.86 8.98
C ARG A 106 0.98 9.66 8.17
N VAL A 107 1.62 9.91 7.04
CA VAL A 107 2.09 8.88 6.12
C VAL A 107 3.53 8.51 6.46
N TYR A 108 3.82 7.22 6.44
CA TYR A 108 5.16 6.64 6.47
C TYR A 108 5.34 5.80 5.20
N MET A 109 6.50 5.92 4.58
CA MET A 109 6.92 5.12 3.43
C MET A 109 8.14 4.33 3.85
N THR A 110 8.10 3.00 3.66
CA THR A 110 9.22 2.11 3.98
C THR A 110 9.56 1.26 2.76
N PRO A 111 10.83 1.24 2.30
CA PRO A 111 11.26 0.37 1.20
C PRO A 111 10.98 -1.10 1.48
N LEU A 112 10.51 -1.83 0.46
CA LEU A 112 10.28 -3.27 0.57
C LEU A 112 11.56 -4.02 0.96
N GLU A 113 12.70 -3.61 0.40
CA GLU A 113 14.02 -4.20 0.68
C GLU A 113 14.46 -4.02 2.14
N GLU A 114 13.93 -3.02 2.86
CA GLU A 114 14.16 -2.88 4.30
C GLU A 114 13.24 -3.80 5.11
N LEU A 115 11.97 -3.91 4.70
CA LEU A 115 10.98 -4.75 5.37
C LEU A 115 11.35 -6.23 5.34
N VAL A 116 11.85 -6.73 4.21
CA VAL A 116 12.21 -8.16 4.07
C VAL A 116 13.42 -8.56 4.93
N LYS A 117 14.18 -7.61 5.47
CA LYS A 117 15.27 -7.88 6.42
C LYS A 117 14.74 -8.19 7.82
N GLU A 118 13.51 -7.80 8.14
CA GLU A 118 12.91 -8.13 9.42
C GLU A 118 12.55 -9.63 9.47
N PRO A 119 12.94 -10.36 10.54
CA PRO A 119 12.63 -11.78 10.67
C PRO A 119 11.13 -12.05 10.54
N ASP A 120 10.77 -13.08 9.76
CA ASP A 120 9.39 -13.56 9.55
C ASP A 120 8.44 -12.57 8.83
N VAL A 121 8.87 -11.33 8.59
CA VAL A 121 8.08 -10.35 7.83
C VAL A 121 7.81 -10.77 6.38
N PRO A 122 8.79 -11.22 5.57
CA PRO A 122 8.51 -11.59 4.18
C PRO A 122 7.49 -12.73 4.07
N GLY A 123 7.61 -13.76 4.91
CA GLY A 123 6.67 -14.89 4.95
C GLY A 123 5.26 -14.48 5.35
N ARG A 124 5.12 -13.67 6.42
CA ARG A 124 3.82 -13.14 6.86
C ARG A 124 3.17 -12.24 5.82
N MET A 125 3.95 -11.40 5.14
CA MET A 125 3.45 -10.54 4.05
C MET A 125 2.93 -11.37 2.88
N ALA A 126 3.70 -12.37 2.44
CA ALA A 126 3.30 -13.24 1.34
C ALA A 126 2.03 -14.04 1.69
N SER A 127 1.95 -14.55 2.92
CA SER A 127 0.74 -15.22 3.44
C SER A 127 -0.47 -14.29 3.46
N ALA A 128 -0.30 -13.06 3.96
CA ALA A 128 -1.37 -12.06 4.01
C ALA A 128 -1.90 -11.72 2.61
N ILE A 129 -1.01 -11.48 1.64
CA ILE A 129 -1.39 -11.20 0.24
C ILE A 129 -2.20 -12.35 -0.36
N ARG A 130 -1.76 -13.60 -0.16
CA ARG A 130 -2.46 -14.81 -0.64
C ARG A 130 -3.82 -15.02 0.01
N SER A 131 -4.01 -14.50 1.21
CA SER A 131 -5.26 -14.67 1.99
C SER A 131 -6.37 -13.68 1.63
N TRP A 132 -6.09 -12.68 0.79
CA TRP A 132 -7.09 -11.66 0.48
C TRP A 132 -8.24 -12.22 -0.34
N PRO A 133 -9.50 -11.94 0.05
CA PRO A 133 -10.63 -12.26 -0.82
C PRO A 133 -10.55 -11.42 -2.11
N ASP A 134 -11.12 -11.95 -3.20
CA ASP A 134 -10.95 -11.39 -4.55
C ASP A 134 -11.40 -9.93 -4.68
N ASP A 135 -12.40 -9.51 -3.91
CA ASP A 135 -12.89 -8.13 -3.85
C ASP A 135 -11.86 -7.17 -3.25
N VAL A 136 -11.20 -7.56 -2.15
CA VAL A 136 -10.11 -6.83 -1.50
C VAL A 136 -8.88 -6.78 -2.40
N ALA A 137 -8.54 -7.91 -3.03
CA ALA A 137 -7.39 -8.00 -3.92
C ALA A 137 -7.54 -7.06 -5.12
N ARG A 138 -8.71 -7.04 -5.78
CA ARG A 138 -9.01 -6.10 -6.88
C ARG A 138 -8.92 -4.65 -6.42
N TYR A 139 -9.52 -4.31 -5.27
CA TYR A 139 -9.52 -2.95 -4.74
C TYR A 139 -8.10 -2.43 -4.43
N LYS A 140 -7.22 -3.28 -3.89
CA LYS A 140 -5.87 -2.85 -3.49
C LYS A 140 -4.86 -2.76 -4.64
N ALA A 141 -5.22 -3.17 -5.86
CA ALA A 141 -4.33 -3.33 -7.02
C ALA A 141 -3.54 -4.65 -7.06
N ARG A 142 -4.28 -5.76 -7.13
CA ARG A 142 -3.81 -7.15 -7.29
C ARG A 142 -2.54 -7.34 -8.13
N PRO A 143 -2.39 -6.75 -9.34
CA PRO A 143 -1.21 -7.00 -10.18
C PRO A 143 0.11 -6.62 -9.50
N VAL A 144 0.12 -5.53 -8.71
CA VAL A 144 1.32 -5.06 -8.02
C VAL A 144 1.73 -6.03 -6.91
N PHE A 145 0.78 -6.61 -6.18
CA PHE A 145 1.10 -7.56 -5.11
C PHE A 145 1.51 -8.93 -5.61
N GLU A 146 0.93 -9.38 -6.72
CA GLU A 146 1.33 -10.65 -7.32
C GLU A 146 2.78 -10.57 -7.83
N SER A 147 3.20 -9.39 -8.32
CA SER A 147 4.59 -9.18 -8.78
C SER A 147 5.65 -9.32 -7.68
N MET A 148 5.31 -9.04 -6.41
CA MET A 148 6.25 -9.12 -5.29
C MET A 148 6.31 -10.50 -4.61
N LEU A 149 5.34 -11.40 -4.86
CA LEU A 149 5.26 -12.68 -4.16
C LEU A 149 6.54 -13.53 -4.34
N GLY A 150 7.09 -13.59 -5.56
CA GLY A 150 8.31 -14.35 -5.82
C GLY A 150 9.53 -13.83 -5.04
N TYR A 151 9.64 -12.50 -4.90
CA TYR A 151 10.71 -11.88 -4.10
C TYR A 151 10.52 -12.16 -2.60
N LEU A 152 9.29 -12.04 -2.10
CA LEU A 152 8.97 -12.33 -0.70
C LEU A 152 9.24 -13.80 -0.33
N ASP A 153 8.88 -14.74 -1.20
CA ASP A 153 9.14 -16.17 -0.98
C ASP A 153 10.64 -16.48 -0.96
N ALA A 154 11.41 -15.88 -1.87
CA ALA A 154 12.87 -16.04 -1.91
C ALA A 154 13.51 -15.52 -0.62
N CYS A 155 13.17 -14.30 -0.18
CA CYS A 155 13.68 -13.75 1.08
C CYS A 155 13.26 -14.60 2.30
N HIS A 156 12.03 -15.12 2.32
CA HIS A 156 11.59 -16.00 3.40
C HIS A 156 12.38 -17.32 3.42
N ALA A 157 12.63 -17.93 2.26
CA ALA A 157 13.46 -19.13 2.15
C ALA A 157 14.87 -18.88 2.67
N GLU A 158 15.49 -17.76 2.30
CA GLU A 158 16.81 -17.35 2.81
C GLU A 158 16.81 -17.17 4.34
N GLN A 159 15.76 -16.58 4.92
CA GLN A 159 15.64 -16.44 6.38
C GLN A 159 15.52 -17.79 7.10
N VAL A 160 14.81 -18.75 6.49
CA VAL A 160 14.65 -20.11 7.03
C VAL A 160 15.94 -20.92 6.91
N GLU A 161 16.66 -20.79 5.79
CA GLU A 161 17.94 -21.46 5.55
C GLU A 161 19.06 -20.89 6.41
N GLY A 162 19.08 -19.57 6.60
CA GLY A 162 20.04 -18.86 7.46
C GLY A 162 19.74 -18.95 8.96
N GLU A 163 18.82 -19.83 9.38
CA GLU A 163 18.39 -20.05 10.78
C GLU A 163 17.95 -18.77 11.52
N THR A 164 17.65 -17.69 10.79
CA THR A 164 17.20 -16.42 11.36
C THR A 164 15.78 -16.54 11.93
N ILE A 165 15.02 -17.52 11.45
CA ILE A 165 13.72 -17.94 11.99
C ILE A 165 13.64 -19.47 12.04
N VAL A 166 12.98 -20.00 13.07
CA VAL A 166 12.74 -21.45 13.21
C VAL A 166 11.61 -21.86 12.27
N LYS A 167 11.75 -22.97 11.54
CA LYS A 167 10.62 -23.56 10.79
C LYS A 167 9.47 -23.81 11.76
N SER A 168 8.34 -23.15 11.54
CA SER A 168 7.10 -23.53 12.23
C SER A 168 6.80 -24.99 11.87
N ILE A 169 6.67 -25.82 12.92
CA ILE A 169 6.31 -27.24 12.86
C ILE A 169 4.88 -27.37 12.31
#